data_AF-A0A498SP04-F1
#
_entry.id   AF-A0A498SP04-F1
#
_cell.length_a   1.000
_cell.length_b   1.000
_cell.length_c   1.000
_cell.angle_alpha   90.00
_cell.angle_beta   90.00
_cell.angle_gamma   90.00
#
_symmetry.space_group_name_H-M   'P 1'
#
loop_
_entity.id
_entity.type
_entity.pdbx_description
1 polymer ?
#
loop_
_entity_poly.entity_id
_entity_poly.type
_entity_poly.pdbx_seq_one_letter_code
_entity_poly.pdbx_strand_id
1 'polypeptide(L)'
;MEKMREGLQRRARRMQENLQQSVGLSEKKDELQSVSHVEQKNQKIILAVKNTRQNLQNCIRSVNREEAIDKRKRRLDEFGLWQQLLADSKELENIYPRSHPSVLADTMKLYGDALGVILEERILTDQLIEKSVLDAFGKYMDDDKALSKAKEKLTRTVVDVEVSRKRKQGNHDESKMQEIQDEYDALQLKLESYKDNIFTDIFVLLSREAEIAGIYKELIIAQMEYYRTALQKLENILPEIDRKIASYPNRPVFGCHLEDHLRCSNRSVALVLEVCCSILKYQGFQEKGLFRVSGNTNRIRRLKAAFDAHQINNDSLEIAEYINDPHSVCSVLKCYLRELPEPLMTHALHSEWVIIA
;
A
#
# COMPACT_ATOMS: atom_id res chain seq x y z
N MET A 1 25.44 -54.59 63.69
CA MET A 1 25.46 -53.90 62.38
C MET A 1 24.05 -53.74 61.80
N GLU A 2 23.23 -54.79 61.80
CA GLU A 2 21.90 -54.80 61.15
C GLU A 2 20.86 -53.88 61.83
N LYS A 3 20.76 -53.91 63.17
CA LYS A 3 19.89 -52.99 63.95
C LYS A 3 20.23 -51.50 63.76
N MET A 4 21.49 -51.18 63.47
CA MET A 4 21.94 -49.80 63.25
C MET A 4 21.53 -49.32 61.85
N ARG A 5 21.52 -50.22 60.87
CA ARG A 5 21.08 -49.96 59.48
C ARG A 5 19.56 -49.76 59.40
N GLU A 6 18.78 -50.56 60.14
CA GLU A 6 17.33 -50.36 60.28
C GLU A 6 16.96 -49.06 60.98
N GLY A 7 17.71 -48.67 62.02
CA GLY A 7 17.52 -47.40 62.72
C GLY A 7 17.74 -46.18 61.81
N LEU A 8 18.77 -46.23 60.96
CA LEU A 8 19.06 -45.19 59.96
C LEU A 8 18.00 -45.14 58.86
N GLN A 9 17.53 -46.28 58.37
CA GLN A 9 16.45 -46.33 57.36
C GLN A 9 15.10 -45.83 57.91
N ARG A 10 14.78 -46.12 59.18
CA ARG A 10 13.58 -45.57 59.83
C ARG A 10 13.68 -44.06 60.05
N ARG A 11 14.86 -43.54 60.38
CA ARG A 11 15.10 -42.09 60.52
C ARG A 11 15.04 -41.38 59.16
N ALA A 12 15.59 -41.99 58.11
CA ALA A 12 15.50 -41.48 56.74
C ALA A 12 14.04 -41.46 56.25
N ARG A 13 13.28 -42.54 56.47
CA ARG A 13 11.84 -42.57 56.13
C ARG A 13 11.03 -41.54 56.91
N ARG A 14 11.25 -41.37 58.21
CA ARG A 14 10.57 -40.32 58.99
C ARG A 14 10.97 -38.90 58.56
N MET A 15 12.21 -38.69 58.14
CA MET A 15 12.67 -37.41 57.60
C MET A 15 12.04 -37.13 56.23
N GLN A 16 11.87 -38.17 55.40
CA GLN A 16 11.21 -38.11 54.10
C GLN A 16 9.69 -37.94 54.23
N GLU A 17 9.07 -38.59 55.21
CA GLU A 17 7.66 -38.42 55.61
C GLU A 17 7.42 -37.03 56.22
N ASN A 18 8.34 -36.49 57.02
CA ASN A 18 8.26 -35.11 57.55
C ASN A 18 8.48 -34.04 56.47
N LEU A 19 9.29 -34.34 55.45
CA LEU A 19 9.42 -33.51 54.24
C LEU A 19 8.14 -33.54 53.40
N GLN A 20 7.46 -34.69 53.32
CA GLN A 20 6.16 -34.85 52.66
C GLN A 20 4.99 -34.28 53.49
N GLN A 21 5.09 -34.26 54.82
CA GLN A 21 4.15 -33.59 55.73
C GLN A 21 4.35 -32.06 55.79
N SER A 22 5.22 -31.48 54.94
CA SER A 22 5.13 -30.07 54.59
C SER A 22 3.93 -29.82 53.66
N VAL A 23 2.73 -30.07 54.17
CA VAL A 23 1.46 -29.99 53.43
C VAL A 23 1.32 -28.62 52.74
N GLY A 24 1.79 -27.55 53.39
CA GLY A 24 1.80 -26.20 52.82
C GLY A 24 2.82 -25.90 51.71
N LEU A 25 3.74 -26.81 51.36
CA LEU A 25 4.66 -26.65 50.21
C LEU A 25 4.20 -27.43 48.97
N SER A 26 3.49 -28.55 49.16
CA SER A 26 2.86 -29.29 48.06
C SER A 26 1.70 -28.49 47.47
N GLU A 27 0.79 -28.02 48.32
CA GLU A 27 -0.37 -27.20 47.91
C GLU A 27 0.06 -25.88 47.24
N LYS A 28 1.09 -25.20 47.77
CA LYS A 28 1.61 -23.92 47.21
C LYS A 28 2.37 -24.07 45.89
N LYS A 29 2.89 -25.25 45.57
CA LYS A 29 3.56 -25.55 44.30
C LYS A 29 2.55 -25.94 43.21
N ASP A 30 1.43 -26.56 43.62
CA ASP A 30 0.31 -26.92 42.75
C ASP A 30 -0.50 -25.69 42.28
N GLU A 31 -0.66 -24.66 43.12
CA GLU A 31 -1.37 -23.42 42.75
C GLU A 31 -0.67 -22.62 41.64
N LEU A 32 0.66 -22.48 41.67
CA LEU A 32 1.42 -21.82 40.61
C LEU A 32 1.45 -22.64 39.31
N GLN A 33 1.39 -23.98 39.40
CA GLN A 33 1.21 -24.83 38.22
C GLN A 33 -0.18 -24.68 37.60
N SER A 34 -1.21 -24.42 38.41
CA SER A 34 -2.59 -24.27 37.94
C SER A 34 -2.77 -23.12 36.94
N VAL A 35 -1.97 -22.05 37.06
CA VAL A 35 -2.06 -20.86 36.19
C VAL A 35 -0.99 -20.87 35.08
N SER A 36 -0.05 -21.82 35.09
CA SER A 36 1.07 -21.87 34.13
C SER A 36 0.61 -21.90 32.67
N HIS A 37 -0.47 -22.63 32.37
CA HIS A 37 -1.05 -22.67 31.02
C HIS A 37 -1.63 -21.32 30.59
N VAL A 38 -2.29 -20.61 31.50
CA VAL A 38 -2.83 -19.27 31.24
C VAL A 38 -1.71 -18.27 31.01
N GLU A 39 -0.66 -18.34 31.82
CA GLU A 39 0.52 -17.51 31.66
C GLU A 39 1.19 -17.72 30.29
N GLN A 40 1.38 -18.98 29.88
CA GLN A 40 1.93 -19.31 28.56
C GLN A 40 1.07 -18.75 27.42
N LYS A 41 -0.26 -18.82 27.53
CA LYS A 41 -1.17 -18.20 26.55
C LYS A 41 -0.97 -16.69 26.48
N ASN A 42 -0.96 -16.02 27.63
CA ASN A 42 -0.76 -14.58 27.71
C ASN A 42 0.58 -14.15 27.09
N GLN A 43 1.67 -14.90 27.33
CA GLN A 43 2.96 -14.64 26.70
C GLN A 43 2.88 -14.70 25.17
N LYS A 44 2.10 -15.63 24.60
CA LYS A 44 1.89 -15.71 23.14
C LYS A 44 1.07 -14.54 22.62
N ILE A 45 0.00 -14.15 23.34
CA ILE A 45 -0.82 -12.99 22.99
C ILE A 45 0.02 -11.71 22.97
N ILE A 46 0.77 -11.46 24.04
CA ILE A 46 1.67 -10.30 24.17
C ILE A 46 2.73 -10.29 23.07
N LEU A 47 3.34 -11.44 22.76
CA LEU A 47 4.31 -11.55 21.69
C LEU A 47 3.69 -11.19 20.33
N ALA A 48 2.47 -11.67 20.05
CA ALA A 48 1.76 -11.32 18.82
C ALA A 48 1.47 -9.81 18.75
N VAL A 49 0.96 -9.22 19.83
CA VAL A 49 0.73 -7.76 19.94
C VAL A 49 2.02 -6.97 19.72
N LYS A 50 3.12 -7.39 20.34
CA LYS A 50 4.44 -6.76 20.19
C LYS A 50 4.93 -6.79 18.74
N ASN A 51 4.84 -7.96 18.10
CA ASN A 51 5.28 -8.16 16.72
C ASN A 51 4.45 -7.30 15.76
N THR A 52 3.13 -7.31 15.91
CA THR A 52 2.23 -6.47 15.11
C THR A 52 2.56 -5.00 15.28
N ARG A 53 2.69 -4.52 16.54
CA ARG A 53 3.01 -3.12 16.83
C ARG A 53 4.33 -2.68 16.19
N GLN A 54 5.37 -3.51 16.29
CA GLN A 54 6.68 -3.20 15.71
C GLN A 54 6.64 -3.16 14.18
N ASN A 55 6.02 -4.16 13.55
CA ASN A 55 5.93 -4.20 12.09
C ASN A 55 5.09 -3.06 11.55
N LEU A 56 3.97 -2.73 12.22
CA LEU A 56 3.12 -1.63 11.83
C LEU A 56 3.83 -0.27 11.99
N GLN A 57 4.62 -0.08 13.05
CA GLN A 57 5.47 1.10 13.19
C GLN A 57 6.49 1.22 12.06
N ASN A 58 7.03 0.11 11.54
CA ASN A 58 7.95 0.11 10.41
C ASN A 58 7.25 0.43 9.07
N CYS A 59 5.96 0.11 8.93
CA CYS A 59 5.17 0.47 7.76
C CYS A 59 4.87 1.98 7.70
N ILE A 60 4.83 2.66 8.85
CA ILE A 60 4.53 4.09 8.95
C ILE A 60 5.82 4.89 8.85
N ARG A 61 6.03 5.55 7.72
CA ARG A 61 7.29 6.26 7.40
C ARG A 61 7.35 7.66 8.01
N SER A 62 7.33 7.74 9.33
CA SER A 62 7.46 8.99 10.09
C SER A 62 8.69 8.99 11.00
N VAL A 63 9.31 10.17 11.20
CA VAL A 63 10.43 10.34 12.14
C VAL A 63 9.90 10.58 13.55
N ASN A 64 8.78 11.30 13.67
CA ASN A 64 8.08 11.47 14.93
C ASN A 64 6.57 11.68 14.70
N ARG A 65 5.77 11.53 15.76
CA ARG A 65 4.30 11.59 15.65
C ARG A 65 3.76 12.98 15.31
N GLU A 66 4.47 14.03 15.67
CA GLU A 66 4.07 15.43 15.45
C GLU A 66 4.57 16.00 14.11
N GLU A 67 5.22 15.16 13.30
CA GLU A 67 5.79 15.58 12.03
C GLU A 67 4.70 16.06 11.08
N ALA A 68 4.90 17.26 10.53
CA ALA A 68 3.97 17.89 9.59
C ALA A 68 3.68 17.00 8.38
N ILE A 69 2.43 17.07 7.89
CA ILE A 69 1.93 16.26 6.77
C ILE A 69 2.87 16.37 5.56
N ASP A 70 3.30 17.58 5.19
CA ASP A 70 4.20 17.79 4.04
C ASP A 70 5.54 17.05 4.14
N LYS A 71 6.07 16.90 5.36
CA LYS A 71 7.33 16.18 5.58
C LYS A 71 7.12 14.67 5.50
N ARG A 72 6.02 14.16 6.06
CA ARG A 72 5.63 12.75 5.94
C ARG A 72 5.36 12.36 4.49
N LYS A 73 4.66 13.23 3.74
CA LYS A 73 4.34 13.05 2.31
C LYS A 73 5.60 12.78 1.47
N ARG A 74 6.70 13.49 1.75
CA ARG A 74 7.99 13.33 1.07
C ARG A 74 8.67 11.97 1.28
N ARG A 75 8.23 11.15 2.24
CA ARG A 75 8.80 9.82 2.51
C ARG A 75 8.01 8.66 1.92
N LEU A 76 6.82 8.94 1.38
CA LEU A 76 6.02 7.96 0.67
C LEU A 76 6.68 7.64 -0.68
N ASP A 77 6.59 6.38 -1.10
CA ASP A 77 7.27 5.89 -2.31
C ASP A 77 6.75 6.57 -3.57
N GLU A 78 5.45 6.88 -3.61
CA GLU A 78 4.77 7.49 -4.75
C GLU A 78 4.93 9.01 -4.81
N PHE A 79 5.62 9.63 -3.83
CA PHE A 79 5.85 11.07 -3.80
C PHE A 79 6.59 11.59 -5.04
N GLY A 80 7.64 10.86 -5.46
CA GLY A 80 8.42 11.24 -6.65
C GLY A 80 7.57 11.21 -7.93
N LEU A 81 6.72 10.18 -8.08
CA LEU A 81 5.79 10.06 -9.19
C LEU A 81 4.79 11.22 -9.20
N TRP A 82 4.20 11.54 -8.04
CA TRP A 82 3.27 12.66 -7.88
C TRP A 82 3.89 14.00 -8.33
N GLN A 83 5.11 14.30 -7.88
CA GLN A 83 5.79 15.53 -8.28
C GLN A 83 6.10 15.57 -9.77
N GLN A 84 6.60 14.46 -10.34
CA GLN A 84 6.96 14.36 -11.74
C GLN A 84 5.74 14.57 -12.66
N LEU A 85 4.61 13.92 -12.34
CA LEU A 85 3.37 14.05 -13.12
C LEU A 85 2.91 15.50 -13.22
N LEU A 86 2.92 16.23 -12.10
CA LEU A 86 2.50 17.63 -12.07
C LEU A 86 3.50 18.56 -12.77
N ALA A 87 4.80 18.28 -12.65
CA ALA A 87 5.84 19.05 -13.32
C ALA A 87 5.75 18.91 -14.85
N ASP A 88 5.76 17.67 -15.36
CA ASP A 88 5.71 17.38 -16.79
C ASP A 88 4.40 17.85 -17.42
N SER A 89 3.27 17.68 -16.72
CA SER A 89 1.98 18.21 -17.15
C SER A 89 2.05 19.72 -17.39
N LYS A 90 2.64 20.46 -16.45
CA LYS A 90 2.79 21.92 -16.55
C LYS A 90 3.75 22.32 -17.65
N GLU A 91 4.84 21.58 -17.84
CA GLU A 91 5.78 21.82 -18.95
C GLU A 91 5.10 21.63 -20.30
N LEU A 92 4.32 20.56 -20.47
CA LEU A 92 3.54 20.33 -21.67
C LEU A 92 2.46 21.41 -21.87
N GLU A 93 1.75 21.81 -20.81
CA GLU A 93 0.74 22.89 -20.89
C GLU A 93 1.33 24.19 -21.42
N ASN A 94 2.61 24.50 -21.12
CA ASN A 94 3.29 25.71 -21.61
C ASN A 94 3.68 25.66 -23.09
N ILE A 95 3.80 24.47 -23.69
CA ILE A 95 4.17 24.29 -25.11
C ILE A 95 2.93 24.37 -26.00
N TYR A 96 1.78 23.95 -25.50
CA TYR A 96 0.54 23.89 -26.28
C TYR A 96 -0.25 25.20 -26.18
N PRO A 97 -0.84 25.70 -27.28
CA PRO A 97 -1.68 26.89 -27.23
C PRO A 97 -2.96 26.59 -26.44
N ARG A 98 -3.47 27.59 -25.72
CA ARG A 98 -4.71 27.44 -24.91
C ARG A 98 -5.93 26.99 -25.70
N SER A 99 -5.96 27.25 -27.02
CA SER A 99 -7.03 26.80 -27.91
C SER A 99 -6.97 25.32 -28.26
N HIS A 100 -5.80 24.68 -28.13
CA HIS A 100 -5.57 23.26 -28.43
C HIS A 100 -4.74 22.63 -27.31
N PRO A 101 -5.35 22.40 -26.13
CA PRO A 101 -4.64 21.84 -24.99
C PRO A 101 -4.17 20.41 -25.28
N SER A 102 -3.07 20.03 -24.62
CA SER A 102 -2.54 18.66 -24.69
C SER A 102 -3.40 17.72 -23.86
N VAL A 103 -4.03 16.74 -24.51
CA VAL A 103 -4.74 15.65 -23.82
C VAL A 103 -3.84 14.87 -22.86
N LEU A 104 -2.55 14.75 -23.21
CA LEU A 104 -1.56 14.10 -22.36
C LEU A 104 -1.27 14.91 -21.10
N ALA A 105 -1.07 16.23 -21.25
CA ALA A 105 -0.86 17.13 -20.11
C ALA A 105 -2.05 17.08 -19.14
N ASP A 106 -3.27 17.19 -19.66
CA ASP A 106 -4.51 17.11 -18.87
C ASP A 106 -4.63 15.77 -18.13
N THR A 107 -4.33 14.65 -18.81
CA THR A 107 -4.40 13.31 -18.21
C THR A 107 -3.39 13.16 -17.08
N MET A 108 -2.15 13.60 -17.30
CA MET A 108 -1.10 13.60 -16.28
C MET A 108 -1.48 14.47 -15.08
N LYS A 109 -2.11 15.63 -15.32
CA LYS A 109 -2.59 16.52 -14.27
C LYS A 109 -3.67 15.88 -13.42
N LEU A 110 -4.71 15.34 -14.05
CA LEU A 110 -5.84 14.70 -13.35
C LEU A 110 -5.35 13.54 -12.48
N TYR A 111 -4.43 12.72 -12.99
CA TYR A 111 -3.85 11.65 -12.20
C TYR A 111 -2.94 12.18 -11.08
N GLY A 112 -2.11 13.18 -11.36
CA GLY A 112 -1.26 13.84 -10.35
C GLY A 112 -2.07 14.46 -9.21
N ASP A 113 -3.16 15.17 -9.52
CA ASP A 113 -4.05 15.77 -8.52
C ASP A 113 -4.72 14.68 -7.66
N ALA A 114 -5.23 13.61 -8.28
CA ALA A 114 -5.82 12.48 -7.55
C ALA A 114 -4.79 11.77 -6.66
N LEU A 115 -3.59 11.50 -7.17
CA LEU A 115 -2.50 10.89 -6.42
C LEU A 115 -2.07 11.77 -5.24
N GLY A 116 -2.08 13.09 -5.40
CA GLY A 116 -1.80 14.04 -4.35
C GLY A 116 -2.73 13.90 -3.14
N VAL A 117 -4.03 13.70 -3.40
CA VAL A 117 -5.04 13.44 -2.38
C VAL A 117 -4.85 12.06 -1.75
N ILE A 118 -4.57 11.03 -2.54
CA ILE A 118 -4.32 9.66 -2.04
C ILE A 118 -3.13 9.64 -1.07
N LEU A 119 -2.06 10.36 -1.39
CA LEU A 119 -0.89 10.50 -0.52
C LEU A 119 -1.23 11.18 0.81
N GLU A 120 -2.11 12.19 0.79
CA GLU A 120 -2.56 12.87 2.02
C GLU A 120 -3.43 11.94 2.88
N GLU A 121 -4.38 11.23 2.27
CA GLU A 121 -5.20 10.22 2.94
C GLU A 121 -4.36 9.10 3.56
N ARG A 122 -3.26 8.70 2.90
CA ARG A 122 -2.32 7.74 3.47
C ARG A 122 -1.72 8.25 4.78
N ILE A 123 -1.31 9.52 4.82
CA ILE A 123 -0.71 10.13 6.00
C ILE A 123 -1.72 10.24 7.14
N LEU A 124 -2.95 10.66 6.83
CA LEU A 124 -4.03 10.75 7.82
C LEU A 124 -4.37 9.38 8.42
N THR A 125 -4.39 8.34 7.58
CA THR A 125 -4.61 6.96 8.01
C THR A 125 -3.47 6.47 8.89
N ASP A 126 -2.21 6.72 8.50
CA ASP A 126 -1.05 6.38 9.31
C ASP A 126 -1.11 7.07 10.69
N GLN A 127 -1.46 8.36 10.75
CA GLN A 127 -1.65 9.10 12.02
C GLN A 127 -2.78 8.51 12.87
N LEU A 128 -3.89 8.11 12.26
CA LEU A 128 -5.01 7.46 12.95
C LEU A 128 -4.57 6.12 13.55
N ILE A 129 -3.80 5.32 12.81
CA ILE A 129 -3.25 4.04 13.26
C ILE A 129 -2.26 4.25 14.41
N GLU A 130 -1.36 5.24 14.32
CA GLU A 130 -0.43 5.57 15.41
C GLU A 130 -1.18 5.87 16.71
N LYS A 131 -2.25 6.67 16.64
CA LYS A 131 -3.03 7.11 17.81
C LYS A 131 -3.97 6.03 18.35
N SER A 132 -4.63 5.26 17.48
CA SER A 132 -5.74 4.39 17.89
C SER A 132 -5.30 2.94 18.09
N VAL A 133 -4.31 2.49 17.32
CA VAL A 133 -3.86 1.09 17.30
C VAL A 133 -2.54 0.94 18.05
N LEU A 134 -1.51 1.70 17.68
CA LEU A 134 -0.18 1.54 18.29
C LEU A 134 -0.16 1.93 19.77
N ASP A 135 -0.94 2.93 20.17
CA ASP A 135 -1.09 3.33 21.57
C ASP A 135 -1.89 2.32 22.39
N ALA A 136 -2.96 1.77 21.80
CA ALA A 136 -3.75 0.73 22.45
C ALA A 136 -2.90 -0.54 22.69
N PHE A 137 -2.14 -0.98 21.69
CA PHE A 137 -1.16 -2.06 21.87
C PHE A 137 -0.03 -1.70 22.85
N GLY A 138 0.38 -0.42 22.89
CA GLY A 138 1.38 0.08 23.83
C GLY A 138 1.00 -0.17 25.29
N LYS A 139 -0.27 0.03 25.65
CA LYS A 139 -0.79 -0.23 27.01
C LYS A 139 -0.53 -1.68 27.46
N TYR A 140 -0.81 -2.66 26.59
CA TYR A 140 -0.55 -4.06 26.89
C TYR A 140 0.95 -4.39 27.04
N MET A 141 1.84 -3.65 26.36
CA MET A 141 3.28 -3.80 26.54
C MET A 141 3.74 -3.26 27.89
N ASP A 142 3.13 -2.19 28.37
CA ASP A 142 3.47 -1.62 29.67
C ASP A 142 2.90 -2.45 30.82
N ASP A 143 1.69 -3.00 30.65
CA ASP A 143 1.10 -3.99 31.57
C ASP A 143 1.99 -5.24 31.70
N ASP A 144 2.49 -5.80 30.57
CA ASP A 144 3.39 -6.96 30.58
C ASP A 144 4.75 -6.67 31.27
N LYS A 145 5.31 -5.46 31.07
CA LYS A 145 6.51 -5.03 31.80
C LYS A 145 6.24 -4.90 33.29
N ALA A 146 5.09 -4.37 33.69
CA ALA A 146 4.70 -4.26 35.09
C ALA A 146 4.57 -5.64 35.75
N LEU A 147 3.90 -6.58 35.06
CA LEU A 147 3.78 -7.97 35.49
C LEU A 147 5.13 -8.65 35.62
N SER A 148 6.05 -8.44 34.67
CA SER A 148 7.41 -8.97 34.72
C SER A 148 8.17 -8.46 35.95
N LYS A 149 8.07 -7.16 36.27
CA LYS A 149 8.66 -6.57 37.48
C LYS A 149 8.01 -7.12 38.77
N ALA A 150 6.71 -7.36 38.78
CA ALA A 150 6.01 -7.96 39.91
C ALA A 150 6.51 -9.39 40.17
N LYS A 151 6.70 -10.19 39.12
CA LYS A 151 7.27 -11.55 39.20
C LYS A 151 8.69 -11.55 39.75
N GLU A 152 9.54 -10.62 39.33
CA GLU A 152 10.88 -10.47 39.93
C GLU A 152 10.84 -10.15 41.43
N LYS A 153 9.89 -9.30 41.86
CA LYS A 153 9.68 -9.02 43.29
C LYS A 153 9.21 -10.27 44.04
N LEU A 154 8.29 -11.04 43.47
CA LEU A 154 7.83 -12.31 44.04
C LEU A 154 9.01 -13.27 44.23
N THR A 155 9.84 -13.47 43.20
CA THR A 155 11.02 -14.35 43.28
C THR A 155 11.99 -13.95 44.40
N ARG A 156 12.23 -12.65 44.59
CA ARG A 156 13.05 -12.16 45.71
C ARG A 156 12.41 -12.47 47.07
N THR A 157 11.11 -12.18 47.22
CA THR A 157 10.39 -12.45 48.47
C THR A 157 10.30 -13.95 48.79
N VAL A 158 10.21 -14.83 47.79
CA VAL A 158 10.31 -16.30 47.98
C VAL A 158 11.65 -16.68 48.63
N VAL A 159 12.75 -16.08 48.18
CA VAL A 159 14.08 -16.33 48.77
C VAL A 159 14.14 -15.79 50.21
N ASP A 160 13.62 -14.59 50.46
CA ASP A 160 13.60 -13.98 51.79
C ASP A 160 12.81 -14.84 52.79
N VAL A 161 11.62 -15.33 52.39
CA VAL A 161 10.81 -16.26 53.18
C VAL A 161 11.58 -17.55 53.48
N GLU A 162 12.28 -18.13 52.50
CA GLU A 162 13.06 -19.35 52.70
C GLU A 162 14.25 -19.15 53.64
N VAL A 163 14.91 -17.98 53.57
CA VAL A 163 15.98 -17.60 54.49
C VAL A 163 15.43 -17.45 55.91
N SER A 164 14.34 -16.72 56.09
CA SER A 164 13.70 -16.53 57.41
C SER A 164 13.21 -17.85 57.99
N ARG A 165 12.62 -18.74 57.17
CA ARG A 165 12.22 -20.10 57.55
C ARG A 165 13.37 -20.92 58.12
N LYS A 166 14.56 -20.85 57.50
CA LYS A 166 15.76 -21.54 57.98
C LYS A 166 16.28 -20.96 59.29
N ARG A 167 16.25 -19.62 59.45
CA ARG A 167 16.63 -18.95 60.71
C ARG A 167 15.72 -19.37 61.87
N LYS A 168 14.42 -19.51 61.63
CA LYS A 168 13.45 -20.00 62.61
C LYS A 168 13.78 -21.39 63.18
N GLN A 169 14.46 -22.24 62.41
CA GLN A 169 14.88 -23.59 62.84
C GLN A 169 16.19 -23.59 63.63
N GLY A 170 16.84 -22.42 63.78
CA GLY A 170 18.05 -22.24 64.57
C GLY A 170 17.78 -22.27 66.08
N ASN A 171 18.83 -22.53 66.87
CA ASN A 171 18.74 -22.47 68.32
C ASN A 171 18.92 -21.02 68.77
N HIS A 172 17.84 -20.37 69.21
CA HIS A 172 17.79 -18.95 69.56
C HIS A 172 17.08 -18.73 70.89
N ASP A 173 17.45 -17.64 71.57
CA ASP A 173 16.81 -17.17 72.80
C ASP A 173 15.36 -16.75 72.52
N GLU A 174 14.49 -16.81 73.52
CA GLU A 174 13.03 -16.65 73.38
C GLU A 174 12.62 -15.33 72.69
N SER A 175 13.26 -14.20 73.05
CA SER A 175 13.03 -12.89 72.42
C SER A 175 13.39 -12.87 70.93
N LYS A 176 14.51 -13.50 70.56
CA LYS A 176 15.01 -13.54 69.18
C LYS A 176 14.20 -14.52 68.33
N MET A 177 13.68 -15.57 68.95
CA MET A 177 12.76 -16.51 68.32
C MET A 177 11.43 -15.85 67.97
N GLN A 178 10.92 -14.98 68.85
CA GLN A 178 9.71 -14.19 68.58
C GLN A 178 9.92 -13.17 67.45
N GLU A 179 11.04 -12.45 67.44
CA GLU A 179 11.36 -11.51 66.34
C GLU A 179 11.45 -12.21 64.97
N ILE A 180 12.11 -13.37 64.90
CA ILE A 180 12.21 -14.16 63.66
C ILE A 180 10.83 -14.69 63.25
N GLN A 181 9.98 -15.03 64.22
CA GLN A 181 8.61 -15.47 63.94
C GLN A 181 7.77 -14.35 63.32
N ASP A 182 7.81 -13.15 63.89
CA ASP A 182 7.07 -11.99 63.38
C ASP A 182 7.57 -11.57 61.98
N GLU A 183 8.89 -11.59 61.74
CA GLU A 183 9.49 -11.34 60.42
C GLU A 183 9.03 -12.40 59.39
N TYR A 184 9.03 -13.68 59.77
CA TYR A 184 8.58 -14.77 58.92
C TYR A 184 7.11 -14.62 58.55
N ASP A 185 6.23 -14.34 59.51
CA ASP A 185 4.80 -14.20 59.27
C ASP A 185 4.50 -12.97 58.40
N ALA A 186 5.22 -11.86 58.59
CA ALA A 186 5.11 -10.67 57.74
C ALA A 186 5.56 -10.93 56.29
N LEU A 187 6.68 -11.64 56.10
CA LEU A 187 7.16 -12.04 54.77
C LEU A 187 6.20 -13.02 54.09
N GLN A 188 5.59 -13.92 54.85
CA GLN A 188 4.61 -14.88 54.35
C GLN A 188 3.33 -14.18 53.87
N LEU A 189 2.80 -13.23 54.65
CA LEU A 189 1.64 -12.42 54.25
C LEU A 189 1.93 -11.61 52.96
N LYS A 190 3.13 -11.03 52.88
CA LYS A 190 3.57 -10.29 51.70
C LYS A 190 3.71 -11.19 50.47
N LEU A 191 4.20 -12.41 50.65
CA LEU A 191 4.32 -13.40 49.59
C LEU A 191 2.96 -13.75 49.00
N GLU A 192 1.97 -14.07 49.83
CA GLU A 192 0.62 -14.40 49.35
C GLU A 192 -0.04 -13.21 48.65
N SER A 193 0.09 -12.01 49.21
CA SER A 193 -0.41 -10.78 48.55
C SER A 193 0.21 -10.57 47.15
N TYR A 194 1.52 -10.81 46.98
CA TYR A 194 2.14 -10.71 45.65
C TYR A 194 1.65 -11.79 44.68
N LYS A 195 1.39 -13.02 45.14
CA LYS A 195 0.82 -14.07 44.29
C LYS A 195 -0.58 -13.70 43.82
N ASP A 196 -1.45 -13.26 44.73
CA ASP A 196 -2.83 -12.90 44.41
C ASP A 196 -2.88 -11.77 43.37
N ASN A 197 -2.01 -10.77 43.52
CA ASN A 197 -1.87 -9.69 42.54
C ASN A 197 -1.41 -10.22 41.17
N ILE A 198 -0.39 -11.08 41.13
CA ILE A 198 0.11 -11.66 39.88
C ILE A 198 -0.95 -12.55 39.21
N PHE A 199 -1.67 -13.37 39.98
CA PHE A 199 -2.77 -14.17 39.44
C PHE A 199 -3.89 -13.29 38.89
N THR A 200 -4.24 -12.23 39.60
CA THR A 200 -5.22 -11.23 39.14
C THR A 200 -4.77 -10.63 37.81
N ASP A 201 -3.53 -10.17 37.70
CA ASP A 201 -2.99 -9.59 36.46
C ASP A 201 -3.00 -10.60 35.30
N ILE A 202 -2.64 -11.86 35.57
CA ILE A 202 -2.68 -12.94 34.57
C ILE A 202 -4.11 -13.19 34.09
N PHE A 203 -5.09 -13.28 34.99
CA PHE A 203 -6.49 -13.51 34.61
C PHE A 203 -7.11 -12.31 33.90
N VAL A 204 -6.79 -11.08 34.35
CA VAL A 204 -7.23 -9.85 33.69
C VAL A 204 -6.73 -9.80 32.26
N LEU A 205 -5.45 -10.06 32.01
CA LEU A 205 -4.92 -10.06 30.65
C LEU A 205 -5.61 -11.10 29.75
N LEU A 206 -5.88 -12.30 30.27
CA LEU A 206 -6.61 -13.33 29.51
C LEU A 206 -8.04 -12.85 29.17
N SER A 207 -8.73 -12.21 30.11
CA SER A 207 -10.09 -11.70 29.90
C SER A 207 -10.19 -10.61 28.84
N ARG A 208 -9.08 -9.93 28.53
CA ARG A 208 -9.00 -8.84 27.54
C ARG A 208 -8.72 -9.30 26.11
N GLU A 209 -8.71 -10.60 25.82
CA GLU A 209 -8.47 -11.11 24.46
C GLU A 209 -9.44 -10.50 23.43
N ALA A 210 -10.72 -10.35 23.78
CA ALA A 210 -11.73 -9.71 22.93
C ALA A 210 -11.43 -8.22 22.68
N GLU A 211 -10.92 -7.50 23.69
CA GLU A 211 -10.51 -6.10 23.54
C GLU A 211 -9.31 -5.98 22.60
N ILE A 212 -8.33 -6.88 22.71
CA ILE A 212 -7.16 -6.95 21.80
C ILE A 212 -7.63 -7.23 20.38
N ALA A 213 -8.55 -8.17 20.17
CA ALA A 213 -9.16 -8.43 18.87
C ALA A 213 -9.89 -7.19 18.32
N GLY A 214 -10.54 -6.41 19.20
CA GLY A 214 -11.13 -5.11 18.86
C GLY A 214 -10.12 -4.13 18.26
N ILE A 215 -8.88 -4.10 18.77
CA ILE A 215 -7.83 -3.23 18.22
C ILE A 215 -7.43 -3.66 16.80
N TYR A 216 -7.36 -4.97 16.52
CA TYR A 216 -7.14 -5.46 15.16
C TYR A 216 -8.30 -5.09 14.23
N LYS A 217 -9.54 -5.13 14.71
CA LYS A 217 -10.69 -4.65 13.95
C LYS A 217 -10.57 -3.16 13.60
N GLU A 218 -10.17 -2.30 14.54
CA GLU A 218 -9.95 -0.88 14.27
C GLU A 218 -8.85 -0.66 13.20
N LEU A 219 -7.78 -1.45 13.24
CA LEU A 219 -6.74 -1.44 12.18
C LEU A 219 -7.33 -1.79 10.81
N ILE A 220 -8.17 -2.83 10.74
CA ILE A 220 -8.83 -3.23 9.48
C ILE A 220 -9.72 -2.11 8.97
N ILE A 221 -10.52 -1.47 9.85
CA ILE A 221 -11.41 -0.37 9.48
C ILE A 221 -10.61 0.82 8.92
N ALA A 222 -9.52 1.21 9.59
CA ALA A 222 -8.67 2.31 9.13
C ALA A 222 -8.08 2.02 7.73
N GLN A 223 -7.61 0.79 7.50
CA GLN A 223 -7.09 0.37 6.19
C GLN A 223 -8.19 0.35 5.12
N MET A 224 -9.38 -0.18 5.45
CA MET A 224 -10.52 -0.22 4.53
C MET A 224 -10.93 1.18 4.07
N GLU A 225 -10.96 2.15 4.98
CA GLU A 225 -11.34 3.53 4.64
C GLU A 225 -10.31 4.17 3.71
N TYR A 226 -9.01 3.98 3.97
CA TYR A 226 -7.95 4.41 3.06
C TYR A 226 -8.14 3.85 1.65
N TYR A 227 -8.29 2.53 1.51
CA TYR A 227 -8.44 1.90 0.19
C TYR A 227 -9.73 2.32 -0.52
N ARG A 228 -10.82 2.52 0.22
CA ARG A 228 -12.09 3.01 -0.33
C ARG A 228 -11.93 4.41 -0.91
N THR A 229 -11.33 5.33 -0.15
CA THR A 229 -11.10 6.71 -0.61
C THR A 229 -10.15 6.72 -1.80
N ALA A 230 -9.07 5.94 -1.77
CA ALA A 230 -8.13 5.86 -2.88
C ALA A 230 -8.78 5.37 -4.17
N LEU A 231 -9.56 4.28 -4.10
CA LEU A 231 -10.31 3.77 -5.24
C LEU A 231 -11.28 4.83 -5.79
N GLN A 232 -12.07 5.46 -4.92
CA GLN A 232 -13.04 6.48 -5.32
C GLN A 232 -12.36 7.66 -6.06
N LYS A 233 -11.19 8.11 -5.61
CA LYS A 233 -10.45 9.20 -6.28
C LYS A 233 -10.03 8.82 -7.70
N LEU A 234 -9.60 7.57 -7.91
CA LEU A 234 -9.23 7.06 -9.23
C LEU A 234 -10.45 6.86 -10.14
N GLU A 235 -11.54 6.30 -9.60
CA GLU A 235 -12.79 6.12 -10.34
C GLU A 235 -13.39 7.44 -10.80
N ASN A 236 -13.27 8.50 -9.99
CA ASN A 236 -13.83 9.81 -10.32
C ASN A 236 -13.14 10.49 -11.51
N ILE A 237 -11.82 10.28 -11.71
CA ILE A 237 -11.08 10.93 -12.81
C ILE A 237 -11.20 10.18 -14.13
N LEU A 238 -11.48 8.87 -14.09
CA LEU A 238 -11.43 8.02 -15.28
C LEU A 238 -12.45 8.43 -16.37
N PRO A 239 -13.73 8.74 -16.06
CA PRO A 239 -14.69 9.20 -17.07
C PRO A 239 -14.29 10.52 -17.74
N GLU A 240 -13.60 11.41 -17.02
CA GLU A 240 -13.11 12.66 -17.59
C GLU A 240 -11.94 12.42 -18.55
N ILE A 241 -11.00 11.55 -18.16
CA ILE A 241 -9.88 11.12 -19.01
C ILE A 241 -10.41 10.47 -20.29
N ASP A 242 -11.36 9.53 -20.16
CA ASP A 242 -11.98 8.85 -21.30
C ASP A 242 -12.64 9.85 -22.24
N ARG A 243 -13.37 10.83 -21.69
CA ARG A 243 -14.00 11.90 -22.49
C ARG A 243 -12.96 12.71 -23.25
N LYS A 244 -11.88 13.15 -22.59
CA LYS A 244 -10.81 13.95 -23.19
C LYS A 244 -10.08 13.18 -24.30
N ILE A 245 -9.79 11.89 -24.08
CA ILE A 245 -9.19 11.01 -25.08
C ILE A 245 -10.16 10.85 -26.25
N ALA A 246 -11.42 10.51 -26.00
CA ALA A 246 -12.44 10.33 -27.02
C ALA A 246 -12.60 11.58 -27.91
N SER A 247 -12.68 12.76 -27.30
CA SER A 247 -12.87 14.04 -27.98
C SER A 247 -11.59 14.66 -28.58
N TYR A 248 -10.43 13.99 -28.50
CA TYR A 248 -9.18 14.55 -29.02
C TYR A 248 -9.23 14.64 -30.55
N PRO A 249 -9.10 15.84 -31.15
CA PRO A 249 -9.32 16.04 -32.59
C PRO A 249 -8.17 15.53 -33.47
N ASN A 250 -6.94 15.54 -32.96
CA ASN A 250 -5.73 15.30 -33.77
C ASN A 250 -5.32 13.82 -33.75
N ARG A 251 -6.17 12.94 -34.29
CA ARG A 251 -5.89 11.50 -34.43
C ARG A 251 -5.24 11.18 -35.79
N PRO A 252 -4.41 10.12 -35.91
CA PRO A 252 -3.88 9.69 -37.20
C PRO A 252 -4.99 9.56 -38.26
N VAL A 253 -4.71 10.01 -39.48
CA VAL A 253 -5.67 10.09 -40.58
C VAL A 253 -5.58 8.88 -41.51
N PHE A 254 -4.41 8.22 -41.61
CA PHE A 254 -4.27 6.98 -42.36
C PHE A 254 -4.82 5.80 -41.56
N GLY A 255 -5.53 4.88 -42.23
CA GLY A 255 -6.09 3.69 -41.56
C GLY A 255 -7.37 3.90 -40.78
N CYS A 256 -7.90 5.14 -40.69
CA CYS A 256 -9.15 5.44 -40.01
C CYS A 256 -10.35 5.44 -40.97
N HIS A 257 -11.56 5.19 -40.45
CA HIS A 257 -12.78 5.31 -41.24
C HIS A 257 -12.94 6.75 -41.75
N LEU A 258 -13.28 6.88 -43.04
CA LEU A 258 -13.44 8.19 -43.66
C LEU A 258 -14.48 9.05 -42.94
N GLU A 259 -15.61 8.45 -42.53
CA GLU A 259 -16.65 9.15 -41.78
C GLU A 259 -16.14 9.73 -40.47
N ASP A 260 -15.35 8.97 -39.71
CA ASP A 260 -14.77 9.42 -38.44
C ASP A 260 -13.76 10.55 -38.67
N HIS A 261 -12.90 10.43 -39.68
CA HIS A 261 -11.96 11.49 -40.05
C HIS A 261 -12.68 12.79 -40.39
N LEU A 262 -13.71 12.73 -41.25
CA LEU A 262 -14.47 13.91 -41.67
C LEU A 262 -15.24 14.54 -40.51
N ARG A 263 -15.84 13.72 -39.65
CA ARG A 263 -16.58 14.18 -38.46
C ARG A 263 -15.64 14.85 -37.44
N CYS A 264 -14.49 14.25 -37.14
CA CYS A 264 -13.52 14.79 -36.19
C CYS A 264 -12.83 16.06 -36.70
N SER A 265 -12.55 16.14 -38.00
CA SER A 265 -11.93 17.33 -38.62
C SER A 265 -12.94 18.41 -39.00
N ASN A 266 -14.25 18.14 -38.87
CA ASN A 266 -15.34 19.00 -39.33
C ASN A 266 -15.18 19.42 -40.81
N ARG A 267 -14.88 18.46 -41.69
CA ARG A 267 -14.66 18.68 -43.12
C ARG A 267 -15.63 17.87 -43.96
N SER A 268 -15.97 18.38 -45.14
CA SER A 268 -16.72 17.63 -46.17
C SER A 268 -15.82 16.76 -47.06
N VAL A 269 -14.54 17.13 -47.16
CA VAL A 269 -13.54 16.41 -47.97
C VAL A 269 -12.29 16.16 -47.11
N ALA A 270 -11.77 14.94 -47.18
CA ALA A 270 -10.59 14.56 -46.42
C ALA A 270 -9.40 15.41 -46.85
N LEU A 271 -8.68 15.97 -45.87
CA LEU A 271 -7.59 16.92 -46.14
C LEU A 271 -6.50 16.33 -47.03
N VAL A 272 -6.22 15.03 -46.89
CA VAL A 272 -5.26 14.30 -47.74
C VAL A 272 -5.67 14.36 -49.21
N LEU A 273 -6.96 14.17 -49.53
CA LEU A 273 -7.47 14.26 -50.89
C LEU A 273 -7.37 15.69 -51.42
N GLU A 274 -7.81 16.66 -50.62
CA GLU A 274 -7.83 18.07 -51.01
C GLU A 274 -6.42 18.59 -51.32
N VAL A 275 -5.47 18.37 -50.41
CA VAL A 275 -4.07 18.79 -50.58
C VAL A 275 -3.43 18.09 -51.76
N CYS A 276 -3.48 16.75 -51.81
CA CYS A 276 -2.83 16.00 -52.88
C CYS A 276 -3.40 16.36 -54.27
N CYS A 277 -4.73 16.46 -54.41
CA CYS A 277 -5.35 16.83 -55.67
C CYS A 277 -5.04 18.29 -56.07
N SER A 278 -4.95 19.20 -55.10
CA SER A 278 -4.59 20.59 -55.37
C SER A 278 -3.16 20.72 -55.92
N ILE A 279 -2.20 20.00 -55.32
CA ILE A 279 -0.81 19.95 -55.81
C ILE A 279 -0.75 19.39 -57.23
N LEU A 280 -1.44 18.28 -57.47
CA LEU A 280 -1.46 17.63 -58.79
C LEU A 280 -2.09 18.53 -59.87
N LYS A 281 -3.16 19.26 -59.51
CA LYS A 281 -3.82 20.22 -60.39
C LYS A 281 -2.94 21.43 -60.72
N TYR A 282 -2.13 21.89 -59.77
CA TYR A 282 -1.27 23.06 -59.97
C TYR A 282 -0.14 22.81 -60.97
N GLN A 283 0.60 21.70 -60.81
CA GLN A 283 1.78 21.43 -61.67
C GLN A 283 1.96 19.94 -62.02
N GLY A 284 1.29 19.02 -61.32
CA GLY A 284 1.50 17.59 -61.50
C GLY A 284 1.09 17.02 -62.86
N PHE A 285 0.08 17.58 -63.52
CA PHE A 285 -0.44 17.03 -64.79
C PHE A 285 0.50 17.10 -65.99
N GLN A 286 1.59 17.88 -65.90
CA GLN A 286 2.63 17.88 -66.94
C GLN A 286 3.61 16.71 -66.79
N GLU A 287 3.61 16.03 -65.63
CA GLU A 287 4.52 14.92 -65.35
C GLU A 287 4.05 13.61 -65.99
N LYS A 288 4.98 12.83 -66.55
CA LYS A 288 4.64 11.57 -67.22
C LYS A 288 4.54 10.42 -66.23
N GLY A 289 3.54 9.57 -66.42
CA GLY A 289 3.42 8.34 -65.62
C GLY A 289 2.97 8.59 -64.19
N LEU A 290 2.16 9.64 -63.96
CA LEU A 290 1.38 9.80 -62.73
C LEU A 290 0.70 8.48 -62.37
N PHE A 291 0.71 8.14 -61.08
CA PHE A 291 0.20 6.89 -60.50
C PHE A 291 0.90 5.57 -60.93
N ARG A 292 1.65 5.54 -62.03
CA ARG A 292 2.43 4.37 -62.47
C ARG A 292 3.86 4.37 -61.93
N VAL A 293 4.53 5.53 -61.98
CA VAL A 293 5.89 5.69 -61.43
C VAL A 293 5.79 5.87 -59.93
N SER A 294 6.58 5.11 -59.18
CA SER A 294 6.66 5.23 -57.73
C SER A 294 7.44 6.48 -57.34
N GLY A 295 6.87 7.28 -56.46
CA GLY A 295 7.60 8.36 -55.78
C GLY A 295 8.69 7.86 -54.83
N ASN A 296 9.46 8.80 -54.30
CA ASN A 296 10.53 8.49 -53.36
C ASN A 296 9.95 7.99 -52.03
N THR A 297 10.31 6.77 -51.62
CA THR A 297 9.79 6.10 -50.41
C THR A 297 9.93 6.94 -49.13
N ASN A 298 11.04 7.66 -48.94
CA ASN A 298 11.25 8.47 -47.75
C ASN A 298 10.36 9.72 -47.75
N ARG A 299 10.18 10.34 -48.91
CA ARG A 299 9.27 11.49 -49.09
C ARG A 299 7.81 11.08 -48.88
N ILE A 300 7.42 9.90 -49.37
CA ILE A 300 6.10 9.31 -49.10
C ILE A 300 5.89 9.11 -47.60
N ARG A 301 6.83 8.46 -46.90
CA ARG A 301 6.74 8.24 -45.45
C ARG A 301 6.63 9.55 -44.67
N ARG A 302 7.46 10.55 -45.01
CA ARG A 302 7.43 11.87 -44.38
C ARG A 302 6.09 12.56 -44.58
N LEU A 303 5.58 12.61 -45.81
CA LEU A 303 4.32 13.27 -46.13
C LEU A 303 3.13 12.60 -45.43
N LYS A 304 3.09 11.26 -45.39
CA LYS A 304 2.10 10.52 -44.60
C LYS A 304 2.14 10.89 -43.11
N ALA A 305 3.32 10.84 -42.51
CA ALA A 305 3.49 11.15 -41.08
C ALA A 305 3.08 12.59 -40.74
N ALA A 306 3.36 13.54 -41.63
CA ALA A 306 2.98 14.94 -41.44
C ALA A 306 1.45 15.16 -41.52
N PHE A 307 0.75 14.39 -42.36
CA PHE A 307 -0.72 14.34 -42.35
C PHE A 307 -1.27 13.71 -41.05
N ASP A 308 -0.71 12.58 -40.60
CA ASP A 308 -1.13 11.93 -39.34
C ASP A 308 -0.90 12.83 -38.11
N ALA A 309 0.15 13.65 -38.14
CA ALA A 309 0.48 14.62 -37.11
C ALA A 309 -0.26 15.96 -37.23
N HIS A 310 -1.17 16.10 -38.20
CA HIS A 310 -1.93 17.34 -38.47
C HIS A 310 -1.04 18.58 -38.70
N GLN A 311 0.18 18.39 -39.24
CA GLN A 311 1.11 19.48 -39.56
C GLN A 311 0.94 20.03 -40.98
N ILE A 312 0.10 19.37 -41.78
CA ILE A 312 -0.20 19.77 -43.16
C ILE A 312 -1.59 20.38 -43.22
N ASN A 313 -1.68 21.59 -43.75
CA ASN A 313 -2.88 22.24 -44.26
C ASN A 313 -2.57 22.87 -45.62
N ASN A 314 -3.57 23.42 -46.33
CA ASN A 314 -3.39 23.96 -47.69
C ASN A 314 -2.32 25.06 -47.81
N ASP A 315 -1.95 25.71 -46.70
CA ASP A 315 -0.97 26.81 -46.64
C ASP A 315 0.38 26.37 -46.02
N SER A 316 0.56 25.08 -45.71
CA SER A 316 1.77 24.58 -45.05
C SER A 316 3.01 24.70 -45.96
N LEU A 317 4.10 25.29 -45.45
CA LEU A 317 5.39 25.36 -46.15
C LEU A 317 5.93 23.97 -46.53
N GLU A 318 5.59 22.94 -45.75
CA GLU A 318 5.93 21.55 -46.08
C GLU A 318 5.36 21.08 -47.42
N ILE A 319 4.20 21.60 -47.86
CA ILE A 319 3.61 21.28 -49.16
C ILE A 319 4.48 21.78 -50.32
N ALA A 320 5.14 22.93 -50.16
CA ALA A 320 5.94 23.54 -51.22
C ALA A 320 7.05 22.61 -51.70
N GLU A 321 7.65 21.81 -50.79
CA GLU A 321 8.66 20.82 -51.15
C GLU A 321 8.12 19.72 -52.08
N TYR A 322 6.81 19.43 -52.06
CA TYR A 322 6.18 18.35 -52.83
C TYR A 322 5.57 18.80 -54.15
N ILE A 323 5.50 20.11 -54.42
CA ILE A 323 5.00 20.64 -55.70
C ILE A 323 5.79 20.09 -56.90
N ASN A 324 7.10 19.93 -56.73
CA ASN A 324 8.01 19.41 -57.76
C ASN A 324 8.21 17.87 -57.67
N ASP A 325 7.45 17.17 -56.83
CA ASP A 325 7.51 15.70 -56.70
C ASP A 325 6.10 15.08 -56.74
N PRO A 326 5.41 15.17 -57.90
CA PRO A 326 4.06 14.66 -58.05
C PRO A 326 3.97 13.14 -57.92
N HIS A 327 5.06 12.39 -58.16
CA HIS A 327 5.07 10.93 -57.96
C HIS A 327 4.92 10.55 -56.49
N SER A 328 5.59 11.25 -55.57
CA SER A 328 5.40 11.01 -54.12
C SER A 328 3.99 11.42 -53.68
N VAL A 329 3.44 12.53 -54.19
CA VAL A 329 2.07 12.96 -53.91
C VAL A 329 1.04 11.91 -54.39
N CYS A 330 1.17 11.42 -55.63
CA CYS A 330 0.35 10.32 -56.15
C CYS A 330 0.46 9.06 -55.29
N SER A 331 1.68 8.71 -54.85
CA SER A 331 1.88 7.55 -53.98
C SER A 331 1.22 7.70 -52.62
N VAL A 332 1.27 8.88 -51.99
CA VAL A 332 0.57 9.15 -50.73
C VAL A 332 -0.94 9.10 -50.90
N LEU A 333 -1.47 9.69 -51.97
CA LEU A 333 -2.88 9.61 -52.32
C LEU A 333 -3.35 8.16 -52.48
N LYS A 334 -2.56 7.32 -53.19
CA LYS A 334 -2.82 5.88 -53.30
C LYS A 334 -2.78 5.17 -51.94
N CYS A 335 -1.80 5.50 -51.09
CA CYS A 335 -1.70 4.92 -49.76
C CYS A 335 -2.93 5.25 -48.92
N TYR A 336 -3.38 6.52 -48.94
CA TYR A 336 -4.55 6.96 -48.18
C TYR A 336 -5.79 6.15 -48.56
N LEU A 337 -6.10 6.10 -49.86
CA LEU A 337 -7.27 5.39 -50.38
C LEU A 337 -7.22 3.88 -50.11
N ARG A 338 -6.04 3.26 -50.23
CA ARG A 338 -5.85 1.82 -49.99
C ARG A 338 -5.93 1.45 -48.52
N GLU A 339 -5.53 2.36 -47.63
CA GLU A 339 -5.51 2.12 -46.19
C GLU A 339 -6.85 2.42 -45.51
N LEU A 340 -7.83 2.98 -46.23
CA LEU A 340 -9.19 3.13 -45.69
C LEU A 340 -9.75 1.75 -45.31
N PRO A 341 -10.34 1.59 -44.11
CA PRO A 341 -11.02 0.35 -43.70
C PRO A 341 -12.15 -0.05 -44.65
N GLU A 342 -12.81 0.96 -45.24
CA GLU A 342 -13.81 0.79 -46.29
C GLU A 342 -13.38 1.60 -47.53
N PRO A 343 -13.34 0.98 -48.73
CA PRO A 343 -12.98 1.69 -49.95
C PRO A 343 -14.01 2.78 -50.27
N LEU A 344 -13.59 3.84 -50.97
CA LEU A 344 -14.49 4.92 -51.42
C LEU A 344 -15.68 4.39 -52.23
N MET A 345 -15.44 3.39 -53.07
CA MET A 345 -16.49 2.59 -53.70
C MET A 345 -16.91 1.52 -52.70
N THR A 346 -17.76 1.89 -51.75
CA THR A 346 -18.12 1.08 -50.59
C THR A 346 -18.51 -0.34 -50.97
N HIS A 347 -18.24 -1.30 -50.08
CA HIS A 347 -18.55 -2.70 -50.35
C HIS A 347 -20.04 -2.93 -50.62
N ALA A 348 -20.90 -2.15 -49.96
CA ALA A 348 -22.35 -2.20 -50.14
C ALA A 348 -22.78 -1.86 -51.58
N LEU A 349 -22.12 -0.90 -52.22
CA LEU A 349 -22.47 -0.43 -53.57
C LEU A 349 -21.65 -1.12 -54.66
N HIS A 350 -20.70 -1.99 -54.31
CA HIS A 350 -19.76 -2.58 -55.25
C HIS A 350 -20.45 -3.31 -56.41
N SER A 351 -21.51 -4.07 -56.14
CA SER A 351 -22.28 -4.77 -57.18
C SER A 351 -22.91 -3.80 -58.18
N GLU A 352 -23.39 -2.65 -57.74
CA GLU A 352 -23.96 -1.62 -58.62
C GLU A 352 -22.88 -0.91 -59.43
N TRP A 353 -21.72 -0.63 -58.82
CA TRP A 353 -20.58 -0.01 -59.49
C TRP A 353 -20.05 -0.84 -60.66
N VAL A 354 -19.91 -2.15 -60.48
CA VAL A 354 -19.39 -3.07 -61.50
C VAL A 354 -20.36 -3.25 -62.68
N ILE A 355 -21.64 -2.95 -62.50
CA ILE A 355 -22.62 -3.01 -63.59
C ILE A 355 -22.52 -1.77 -64.51
N ILE A 356 -22.03 -0.64 -63.99
CA ILE A 356 -21.96 0.64 -64.71
C ILE A 356 -20.58 0.87 -65.36
N ALA A 357 -19.51 0.30 -64.80
CA ALA A 357 -18.13 0.41 -65.30
C ALA A 357 -17.85 -0.55 -66.46
#